data_AF-A0A842IS61-F1
#
_entry.id   AF-A0A842IS61-F1
#
_cell.length_a   1.000
_cell.length_b   1.000
_cell.length_c   1.000
_cell.angle_alpha   90.00
_cell.angle_beta   90.00
_cell.angle_gamma   90.00
#
_symmetry.space_group_name_H-M   'P 1'
#
loop_
_entity.id
_entity.type
_entity.pdbx_description
1 polymer ?
#
loop_
_entity_poly.entity_id
_entity_poly.type
_entity_poly.pdbx_seq_one_letter_code
_entity_poly.pdbx_strand_id
1 'polypeptide(L)'
;MKIKYLIICAIAFSVMACENQENDFDDFGSTSVYFPFQTPVRTLIQGKYDLGFNENDNNGRFEIGVIMSGVYNNDKDRRVHFELAPDLIDAAALGVDTVNVKILPASYYTIEQESPVTIPSGSIDGRIPVQLSDAFFDDPLSFAEFEEVHYVIPLRITDFEELDSLLTGVPLVDNPIKIRDEDWDPLPKDYTLFGIKFINKYDGIYLRRGEDAATGFNESVTVFENGDPTETVSENIEGSTVYRADFVVQDELLPLATSGRSEVTTTIDVRRPGIATDVQLSLRLTFNGNEEITVSNADPDSNIVVTGTGSFVEDGDEWGGESRDVIYLDFQYLEQDVEVTEVRSFGTLISTTTSTFELMHQVNDTIVIRDRNVRFEEFVVDLTVD
;
A
#
# COMPACT_ATOMS: atom_id res chain seq x y z
N MET A 1 -43.00 17.62 -61.73
CA MET A 1 -41.69 16.92 -61.74
C MET A 1 -40.60 17.67 -60.98
N LYS A 2 -40.48 19.01 -61.08
CA LYS A 2 -39.39 19.79 -60.44
C LYS A 2 -39.30 19.73 -58.91
N ILE A 3 -40.43 19.67 -58.19
CA ILE A 3 -40.45 19.59 -56.71
C ILE A 3 -39.98 18.23 -56.17
N LYS A 4 -40.23 17.13 -56.89
CA LYS A 4 -39.81 15.79 -56.45
C LYS A 4 -38.28 15.63 -56.47
N TYR A 5 -37.61 16.20 -57.46
CA TYR A 5 -36.14 16.21 -57.52
C TYR A 5 -35.53 17.08 -56.43
N LEU A 6 -36.20 18.17 -56.05
CA LEU A 6 -35.72 19.08 -55.00
C LEU A 6 -35.79 18.44 -53.60
N ILE A 7 -36.82 17.64 -53.35
CA ILE A 7 -36.97 16.86 -52.11
C ILE A 7 -35.93 15.73 -52.05
N ILE A 8 -35.67 15.04 -53.16
CA ILE A 8 -34.65 13.98 -53.22
C ILE A 8 -33.25 14.55 -53.00
N CYS A 9 -32.93 15.72 -53.56
CA CYS A 9 -31.66 16.41 -53.29
C CYS A 9 -31.56 16.86 -51.82
N ALA A 10 -32.62 17.40 -51.24
CA ALA A 10 -32.60 17.82 -49.83
C ALA A 10 -32.38 16.65 -48.86
N ILE A 11 -32.98 15.48 -49.14
CA ILE A 11 -32.76 14.26 -48.34
C ILE A 11 -31.32 13.76 -48.53
N ALA A 12 -30.77 13.76 -49.75
CA ALA A 12 -29.39 13.35 -50.01
C ALA A 12 -28.35 14.23 -49.29
N PHE A 13 -28.57 15.55 -49.18
CA PHE A 13 -27.69 16.44 -48.42
C PHE A 13 -27.83 16.27 -46.90
N SER A 14 -28.99 15.84 -46.40
CA SER A 14 -29.19 15.59 -44.96
C SER A 14 -28.44 14.36 -44.42
N VAL A 15 -28.10 13.40 -45.29
CA VAL A 15 -27.32 12.20 -44.90
C VAL A 15 -25.80 12.42 -44.94
N MET A 16 -25.31 13.46 -45.63
CA MET A 16 -23.89 13.83 -45.69
C MET A 16 -23.48 14.83 -44.59
N ALA A 17 -24.44 15.33 -43.79
CA ALA A 17 -24.19 16.33 -42.75
C ALA A 17 -23.93 15.74 -41.35
N CYS A 18 -23.74 14.41 -41.27
CA CYS A 18 -23.49 13.67 -40.03
C CYS A 18 -22.23 12.79 -40.11
N GLU A 19 -21.14 13.32 -40.65
CA GLU A 19 -19.82 12.86 -40.23
C GLU A 19 -19.21 14.00 -39.42
N ASN A 20 -18.96 13.75 -38.13
CA ASN A 20 -18.08 14.62 -37.37
C ASN A 20 -16.74 14.59 -38.11
N GLN A 21 -16.29 15.76 -38.56
CA GLN A 21 -14.96 15.91 -39.15
C GLN A 21 -13.96 15.30 -38.17
N GLU A 22 -13.08 14.39 -38.63
CA GLU A 22 -11.98 13.92 -37.79
C GLU A 22 -11.24 15.16 -37.29
N ASN A 23 -11.12 15.28 -35.97
CA ASN A 23 -10.40 16.37 -35.33
C ASN A 23 -8.91 16.17 -35.61
N ASP A 24 -8.48 16.59 -36.80
CA ASP A 24 -7.09 16.67 -37.19
C ASP A 24 -6.57 18.04 -36.72
N PHE A 25 -6.00 18.05 -35.52
CA PHE A 25 -5.31 19.22 -34.99
C PHE A 25 -3.84 19.10 -35.37
N ASP A 26 -3.25 20.18 -35.87
CA ASP A 26 -1.80 20.22 -36.10
C ASP A 26 -1.07 19.93 -34.79
N ASP A 27 -0.05 19.07 -34.85
CA ASP A 27 0.83 18.78 -33.73
C ASP A 27 1.42 20.08 -33.15
N PHE A 28 1.75 20.06 -31.85
CA PHE A 28 2.28 21.21 -31.11
C PHE A 28 3.61 21.75 -31.69
N GLY A 29 4.20 21.05 -32.66
CA GLY A 29 5.34 21.47 -33.47
C GLY A 29 6.70 21.14 -32.86
N SER A 30 6.73 20.62 -31.63
CA SER A 30 7.94 20.10 -30.97
C SER A 30 7.57 18.94 -30.06
N THR A 31 8.36 17.88 -30.13
CA THR A 31 8.22 16.65 -29.37
C THR A 31 9.18 16.61 -28.20
N SER A 32 8.71 16.13 -27.05
CA SER A 32 9.52 16.00 -25.84
C SER A 32 9.36 14.61 -25.25
N VAL A 33 10.44 14.04 -24.71
CA VAL A 33 10.41 12.79 -23.94
C VAL A 33 10.77 13.03 -22.49
N TYR A 34 10.18 12.24 -21.57
CA TYR A 34 10.41 12.34 -20.13
C TYR A 34 9.90 11.09 -19.39
N PHE A 35 10.32 10.93 -18.13
CA PHE A 35 9.65 10.07 -17.17
C PHE A 35 8.47 10.82 -16.54
N PRO A 36 7.24 10.29 -16.56
CA PRO A 36 6.05 11.04 -16.11
C PRO A 36 6.04 11.34 -14.61
N PHE A 37 6.64 10.46 -13.81
CA PHE A 37 6.75 10.55 -12.36
C PHE A 37 8.21 10.37 -11.95
N GLN A 38 8.68 11.16 -10.98
CA GLN A 38 10.06 11.15 -10.52
C GLN A 38 10.25 10.26 -9.28
N THR A 39 9.22 10.08 -8.46
CA THR A 39 9.24 9.23 -7.25
C THR A 39 8.02 8.31 -7.14
N PRO A 40 7.59 7.62 -8.23
CA PRO A 40 6.46 6.70 -8.15
C PRO A 40 6.79 5.50 -7.27
N VAL A 41 5.79 4.95 -6.58
CA VAL A 41 5.90 3.66 -5.91
C VAL A 41 5.14 2.61 -6.71
N ARG A 42 5.87 1.59 -7.14
CA ARG A 42 5.30 0.39 -7.75
C ARG A 42 5.11 -0.68 -6.69
N THR A 43 3.86 -0.88 -6.30
CA THR A 43 3.44 -1.98 -5.43
C THR A 43 3.07 -3.20 -6.27
N LEU A 44 3.85 -4.29 -6.16
CA LEU A 44 3.56 -5.58 -6.79
C LEU A 44 2.49 -6.29 -5.99
N ILE A 45 1.33 -6.52 -6.59
CA ILE A 45 0.18 -7.16 -5.94
C ILE A 45 0.25 -8.67 -6.14
N GLN A 46 0.72 -9.41 -5.12
CA GLN A 46 0.67 -10.87 -5.15
C GLN A 46 -0.75 -11.38 -4.88
N GLY A 47 -1.14 -12.49 -5.51
CA GLY A 47 -2.45 -13.11 -5.36
C GLY A 47 -3.53 -12.55 -6.29
N LYS A 48 -4.80 -12.75 -5.92
CA LYS A 48 -5.96 -12.30 -6.68
C LYS A 48 -6.18 -10.79 -6.50
N TYR A 49 -6.46 -10.09 -7.59
CA TYR A 49 -6.86 -8.68 -7.61
C TYR A 49 -8.08 -8.52 -8.51
N ASP A 50 -9.19 -8.03 -7.94
CA ASP A 50 -10.51 -8.01 -8.60
C ASP A 50 -10.78 -6.72 -9.39
N LEU A 51 -10.01 -5.65 -9.15
CA LEU A 51 -10.17 -4.36 -9.82
C LEU A 51 -9.34 -4.22 -11.11
N GLY A 52 -8.51 -5.21 -11.47
CA GLY A 52 -7.68 -5.15 -12.67
C GLY A 52 -6.85 -6.41 -12.91
N PHE A 53 -6.12 -6.41 -14.02
CA PHE A 53 -5.21 -7.50 -14.37
C PHE A 53 -3.85 -7.34 -13.68
N ASN A 54 -3.45 -8.33 -12.88
CA ASN A 54 -2.17 -8.33 -12.14
C ASN A 54 -1.30 -9.56 -12.46
N GLU A 55 -1.42 -10.16 -13.65
CA GLU A 55 -0.62 -11.33 -14.05
C GLU A 55 0.88 -11.01 -14.06
N ASN A 56 1.28 -9.83 -14.52
CA ASN A 56 2.67 -9.37 -14.44
C ASN A 56 3.16 -9.36 -12.98
N ASP A 57 2.35 -8.86 -12.06
CA ASP A 57 2.72 -8.76 -10.65
C ASP A 57 2.95 -10.14 -10.02
N ASN A 58 2.03 -11.08 -10.29
CA ASN A 58 2.15 -12.48 -9.88
C ASN A 58 3.38 -13.18 -10.48
N ASN A 59 3.85 -12.72 -11.64
CA ASN A 59 5.08 -13.19 -12.27
C ASN A 59 6.33 -12.41 -11.83
N GLY A 60 6.21 -11.49 -10.85
CA GLY A 60 7.29 -10.64 -10.39
C GLY A 60 7.80 -9.67 -11.46
N ARG A 61 6.94 -9.27 -12.39
CA ARG A 61 7.29 -8.45 -13.55
C ARG A 61 6.56 -7.11 -13.50
N PHE A 62 7.23 -6.05 -13.92
CA PHE A 62 6.61 -4.73 -14.10
C PHE A 62 7.32 -3.96 -15.21
N GLU A 63 6.81 -2.77 -15.54
CA GLU A 63 7.38 -1.92 -16.59
C GLU A 63 7.62 -0.51 -16.04
N ILE A 64 8.77 0.06 -16.37
CA ILE A 64 9.07 1.47 -16.16
C ILE A 64 8.78 2.19 -17.47
N GLY A 65 7.87 3.17 -17.43
CA GLY A 65 7.40 3.88 -18.62
C GLY A 65 8.16 5.18 -18.89
N VAL A 66 8.59 5.37 -20.13
CA VAL A 66 8.94 6.70 -20.68
C VAL A 66 7.81 7.17 -21.59
N ILE A 67 7.50 8.46 -21.57
CA ILE A 67 6.41 9.03 -22.36
C ILE A 67 6.95 10.12 -23.28
N MET A 68 6.45 10.13 -24.52
CA MET A 68 6.60 11.29 -25.41
C MET A 68 5.34 12.15 -25.42
N SER A 69 5.53 13.45 -25.61
CA SER A 69 4.48 14.45 -25.77
C SER A 69 4.75 15.35 -26.97
N GLY A 70 3.80 16.22 -27.30
CA GLY A 70 3.92 17.17 -28.41
C GLY A 70 3.38 16.68 -29.77
N VAL A 71 2.79 15.48 -29.80
CA VAL A 71 2.07 14.93 -30.96
C VAL A 71 0.66 14.48 -30.57
N TYR A 72 -0.28 14.55 -31.51
CA TYR A 72 -1.56 13.86 -31.42
C TYR A 72 -1.43 12.38 -31.81
N ASN A 73 -0.64 12.11 -32.86
CA ASN A 73 -0.34 10.75 -33.32
C ASN A 73 1.17 10.60 -33.52
N ASN A 74 1.74 9.51 -32.97
CA ASN A 74 3.13 9.18 -33.24
C ASN A 74 3.24 8.30 -34.48
N ASP A 75 3.56 8.87 -35.64
CA ASP A 75 3.54 8.12 -36.90
C ASP A 75 4.82 7.31 -37.19
N LYS A 76 5.81 7.32 -36.29
CA LYS A 76 7.08 6.59 -36.47
C LYS A 76 7.66 6.13 -35.15
N ASP A 77 8.52 5.12 -35.22
CA ASP A 77 9.26 4.63 -34.06
C ASP A 77 10.25 5.70 -33.58
N ARG A 78 10.28 5.95 -32.27
CA ARG A 78 11.25 6.83 -31.60
C ARG A 78 12.11 5.99 -30.65
N ARG A 79 13.34 6.42 -30.38
CA ARG A 79 14.26 5.65 -29.49
C ARG A 79 14.75 6.54 -28.36
N VAL A 80 14.75 5.99 -27.16
CA VAL A 80 15.12 6.69 -25.93
C VAL A 80 16.21 5.88 -25.24
N HIS A 81 17.40 6.46 -25.15
CA HIS A 81 18.52 5.84 -24.45
C HIS A 81 18.40 6.15 -22.97
N PHE A 82 18.59 5.13 -22.15
CA PHE A 82 18.57 5.23 -20.70
C PHE A 82 19.71 4.44 -20.08
N GLU A 83 20.00 4.75 -18.82
CA GLU A 83 20.95 4.00 -17.99
C GLU A 83 20.54 4.03 -16.51
N LEU A 84 21.12 3.11 -15.73
CA LEU A 84 21.06 3.18 -14.27
C LEU A 84 21.84 4.41 -13.79
N ALA A 85 21.23 5.16 -12.86
CA ALA A 85 21.77 6.41 -12.34
C ALA A 85 21.93 6.36 -10.80
N PRO A 86 22.79 5.47 -10.28
CA PRO A 86 22.97 5.28 -8.83
C PRO A 86 23.47 6.54 -8.12
N ASP A 87 24.15 7.42 -8.85
CA ASP A 87 24.64 8.72 -8.38
C ASP A 87 23.52 9.68 -7.96
N LEU A 88 22.28 9.48 -8.42
CA LEU A 88 21.14 10.34 -8.04
C LEU A 88 20.76 10.26 -6.56
N ILE A 89 21.11 9.15 -5.88
CA ILE A 89 20.81 8.92 -4.46
C ILE A 89 22.07 8.62 -3.64
N ASP A 90 23.25 8.84 -4.21
CA ASP A 90 24.51 8.70 -3.48
C ASP A 90 24.75 9.94 -2.61
N ALA A 91 24.57 9.81 -1.30
CA ALA A 91 24.75 10.89 -0.34
C ALA A 91 26.11 11.60 -0.49
N ALA A 92 27.19 10.87 -0.78
CA ALA A 92 28.51 11.45 -0.95
C ALA A 92 28.63 12.26 -2.26
N ALA A 93 27.96 11.82 -3.33
CA ALA A 93 27.92 12.55 -4.60
C ALA A 93 27.04 13.82 -4.50
N LEU A 94 25.99 13.77 -3.67
CA LEU A 94 25.06 14.88 -3.43
C LEU A 94 25.59 15.88 -2.40
N GLY A 95 26.56 15.49 -1.57
CA GLY A 95 27.07 16.32 -0.48
C GLY A 95 26.11 16.44 0.71
N VAL A 96 25.34 15.39 0.98
CA VAL A 96 24.39 15.27 2.10
C VAL A 96 24.80 14.11 3.01
N ASP A 97 24.27 14.01 4.22
CA ASP A 97 24.61 12.94 5.16
C ASP A 97 23.88 11.64 4.84
N THR A 98 22.56 11.71 4.64
CA THR A 98 21.75 10.54 4.26
C THR A 98 20.68 10.88 3.22
N VAL A 99 20.28 9.81 2.51
CA VAL A 99 19.07 9.74 1.68
C VAL A 99 18.21 8.60 2.25
N ASN A 100 16.89 8.78 2.32
CA ASN A 100 15.97 7.82 2.94
C ASN A 100 15.72 6.52 2.12
N VAL A 101 16.24 6.42 0.90
CA VAL A 101 16.08 5.25 0.01
C VAL A 101 17.42 4.62 -0.39
N LYS A 102 17.36 3.34 -0.80
CA LYS A 102 18.51 2.54 -1.25
C LYS A 102 18.31 2.05 -2.68
N ILE A 103 19.42 1.85 -3.40
CA ILE A 103 19.38 1.20 -4.70
C ILE A 103 18.94 -0.25 -4.50
N LEU A 104 17.95 -0.71 -5.28
CA LEU A 104 17.55 -2.11 -5.32
C LEU A 104 18.77 -2.98 -5.69
N PRO A 105 19.14 -4.01 -4.91
CA PRO A 105 20.30 -4.84 -5.20
C PRO A 105 20.26 -5.45 -6.61
N ALA A 106 21.39 -5.44 -7.33
CA ALA A 106 21.46 -5.94 -8.70
C ALA A 106 21.09 -7.43 -8.84
N SER A 107 21.16 -8.23 -7.76
CA SER A 107 20.69 -9.62 -7.74
C SER A 107 19.17 -9.78 -7.64
N TYR A 108 18.43 -8.69 -7.36
CA TYR A 108 16.99 -8.72 -7.13
C TYR A 108 16.18 -8.52 -8.41
N TYR A 109 16.82 -8.06 -9.49
CA TYR A 109 16.11 -7.75 -10.72
C TYR A 109 16.96 -7.92 -11.97
N THR A 110 16.29 -7.99 -13.11
CA THR A 110 16.86 -7.90 -14.45
C THR A 110 16.03 -6.92 -15.26
N ILE A 111 16.67 -5.91 -15.84
CA ILE A 111 16.03 -5.06 -16.85
C ILE A 111 16.05 -5.86 -18.16
N GLU A 112 14.88 -6.25 -18.65
CA GLU A 112 14.77 -7.14 -19.83
C GLU A 112 14.99 -6.38 -21.15
N GLN A 113 14.83 -5.05 -21.13
CA GLN A 113 15.07 -4.18 -22.27
C GLN A 113 16.48 -3.58 -22.21
N GLU A 114 17.33 -3.91 -23.17
CA GLU A 114 18.59 -3.18 -23.35
C GLU A 114 18.33 -1.77 -23.90
N SER A 115 19.11 -0.79 -23.47
CA SER A 115 19.03 0.57 -24.01
C SER A 115 19.41 0.59 -25.50
N PRO A 116 18.66 1.28 -26.37
CA PRO A 116 17.51 2.14 -26.07
C PRO A 116 16.16 1.41 -26.03
N VAL A 117 15.19 2.00 -25.32
CA VAL A 117 13.77 1.62 -25.42
C VAL A 117 13.13 2.28 -26.65
N THR A 118 12.24 1.55 -27.32
CA THR A 118 11.50 2.05 -28.49
C THR A 118 10.11 2.51 -28.08
N ILE A 119 9.71 3.71 -28.52
CA ILE A 119 8.32 4.18 -28.52
C ILE A 119 7.77 3.87 -29.92
N PRO A 120 6.92 2.85 -30.09
CA PRO A 120 6.49 2.41 -31.40
C PRO A 120 5.53 3.41 -32.06
N SER A 121 5.50 3.41 -33.38
CA SER A 121 4.45 4.08 -34.17
C SER A 121 3.06 3.67 -33.67
N GLY A 122 2.18 4.65 -33.48
CA GLY A 122 0.85 4.50 -32.89
C GLY A 122 0.80 4.53 -31.35
N SER A 123 1.94 4.68 -30.67
CA SER A 123 2.04 4.80 -29.21
C SER A 123 2.81 6.06 -28.82
N ILE A 124 2.53 6.57 -27.63
CA ILE A 124 3.33 7.60 -26.95
C ILE A 124 4.16 7.03 -25.79
N ASP A 125 4.01 5.73 -25.51
CA ASP A 125 4.68 5.05 -24.40
C ASP A 125 5.82 4.16 -24.90
N GLY A 126 6.98 4.30 -24.27
CA GLY A 126 8.07 3.32 -24.30
C GLY A 126 8.11 2.55 -22.98
N ARG A 127 8.23 1.23 -23.04
CA ARG A 127 8.15 0.34 -21.87
C ARG A 127 9.48 -0.34 -21.62
N ILE A 128 10.01 -0.19 -20.41
CA ILE A 128 11.23 -0.84 -19.93
C ILE A 128 10.80 -1.96 -18.98
N PRO A 129 10.57 -3.20 -19.48
CA PRO A 129 10.22 -4.34 -18.64
C PRO A 129 11.35 -4.71 -17.68
N VAL A 130 10.95 -5.05 -16.46
CA VAL A 130 11.82 -5.46 -15.36
C VAL A 130 11.25 -6.75 -14.75
N GLN A 131 12.12 -7.75 -14.60
CA GLN A 131 11.83 -9.00 -13.92
C GLN A 131 12.50 -9.00 -12.54
N LEU A 132 11.72 -9.24 -11.49
CA LEU A 132 12.21 -9.43 -10.12
C LEU A 132 12.58 -10.90 -9.88
N SER A 133 13.53 -11.13 -8.98
CA SER A 133 13.88 -12.47 -8.49
C SER A 133 13.23 -12.75 -7.14
N ASP A 134 13.19 -14.02 -6.73
CA ASP A 134 12.68 -14.43 -5.41
C ASP A 134 13.37 -13.68 -4.26
N ALA A 135 14.66 -13.34 -4.41
CA ALA A 135 15.41 -12.64 -3.37
C ALA A 135 14.79 -11.28 -3.00
N PHE A 136 14.09 -10.61 -3.92
CA PHE A 136 13.31 -9.41 -3.61
C PHE A 136 12.18 -9.72 -2.62
N PHE A 137 11.38 -10.76 -2.89
CA PHE A 137 10.21 -11.11 -2.06
C PHE A 137 10.59 -11.73 -0.71
N ASP A 138 11.85 -12.13 -0.52
CA ASP A 138 12.37 -12.64 0.76
C ASP A 138 13.00 -11.55 1.64
N ASP A 139 13.20 -10.32 1.12
CA ASP A 139 13.79 -9.21 1.86
C ASP A 139 12.72 -8.41 2.62
N PRO A 140 12.84 -8.25 3.95
CA PRO A 140 11.94 -7.41 4.75
C PRO A 140 11.88 -5.94 4.34
N LEU A 141 12.86 -5.43 3.60
CA LEU A 141 12.84 -4.06 3.07
C LEU A 141 12.02 -3.90 1.78
N SER A 142 11.55 -5.02 1.20
CA SER A 142 10.76 -5.01 -0.04
C SER A 142 9.27 -4.77 0.17
N PHE A 143 8.82 -4.53 1.40
CA PHE A 143 7.49 -4.03 1.73
C PHE A 143 7.62 -2.82 2.66
N ALA A 144 6.63 -1.94 2.64
CA ALA A 144 6.60 -0.69 3.40
C ALA A 144 5.16 -0.14 3.46
N GLU A 145 4.93 0.80 4.37
CA GLU A 145 3.65 1.50 4.52
C GLU A 145 3.31 2.37 3.30
N PHE A 146 2.09 2.91 3.28
CA PHE A 146 1.65 3.83 2.23
C PHE A 146 2.55 5.07 2.14
N GLU A 147 2.88 5.51 0.92
CA GLU A 147 3.82 6.60 0.59
C GLU A 147 5.28 6.34 0.99
N GLU A 148 5.62 5.13 1.44
CA GLU A 148 6.97 4.72 1.80
C GLU A 148 7.52 3.61 0.90
N VAL A 149 8.84 3.64 0.68
CA VAL A 149 9.64 2.60 0.03
C VAL A 149 11.07 2.61 0.60
N HIS A 150 11.71 1.44 0.62
CA HIS A 150 13.13 1.35 0.98
C HIS A 150 14.03 1.21 -0.26
N TYR A 151 13.52 0.58 -1.33
CA TYR A 151 14.29 0.30 -2.54
C TYR A 151 13.78 1.06 -3.76
N VAL A 152 14.72 1.57 -4.55
CA VAL A 152 14.45 2.25 -5.84
C VAL A 152 15.32 1.67 -6.95
N ILE A 153 14.81 1.68 -8.18
CA ILE A 153 15.62 1.58 -9.40
C ILE A 153 15.77 3.00 -9.97
N PRO A 154 16.94 3.65 -9.82
CA PRO A 154 17.17 4.97 -10.37
C PRO A 154 17.55 4.86 -11.85
N LEU A 155 16.76 5.49 -12.73
CA LEU A 155 17.05 5.58 -14.17
C LEU A 155 17.15 7.05 -14.61
N ARG A 156 17.99 7.30 -15.62
CA ARG A 156 18.02 8.58 -16.35
C ARG A 156 18.00 8.37 -17.86
N ILE A 157 17.42 9.32 -18.57
CA ILE A 157 17.50 9.40 -20.03
C ILE A 157 18.83 10.04 -20.40
N THR A 158 19.58 9.42 -21.31
CA THR A 158 20.92 9.88 -21.73
C THR A 158 20.96 10.45 -23.13
N ASP A 159 20.09 9.96 -24.03
CA ASP A 159 19.99 10.40 -25.41
C ASP A 159 18.61 10.04 -26.00
N PHE A 160 18.25 10.66 -27.12
CA PHE A 160 17.00 10.37 -27.83
C PHE A 160 17.17 10.51 -29.35
N GLU A 161 16.48 9.66 -30.10
CA GLU A 161 16.46 9.67 -31.55
C GLU A 161 15.04 9.96 -32.04
N GLU A 162 14.94 10.78 -33.10
CA GLU A 162 13.67 11.22 -33.66
C GLU A 162 12.81 11.97 -32.62
N LEU A 163 13.38 12.70 -31.66
CA LEU A 163 12.63 13.57 -30.75
C LEU A 163 13.31 14.95 -30.75
N ASP A 164 12.60 16.01 -30.37
CA ASP A 164 13.17 17.37 -30.41
C ASP A 164 13.82 17.79 -29.10
N SER A 165 13.36 17.24 -27.96
CA SER A 165 13.81 17.68 -26.64
C SER A 165 13.62 16.63 -25.53
N LEU A 166 14.35 16.84 -24.44
CA LEU A 166 14.24 16.14 -23.16
C LEU A 166 13.91 17.16 -22.06
N LEU A 167 12.98 16.83 -21.17
CA LEU A 167 12.58 17.73 -20.08
C LEU A 167 13.59 17.65 -18.92
N THR A 168 14.72 18.35 -19.04
CA THR A 168 15.82 18.32 -18.06
C THR A 168 15.67 19.29 -16.88
N GLY A 169 14.59 20.08 -16.84
CA GLY A 169 14.39 21.16 -15.87
C GLY A 169 15.28 22.38 -16.11
N VAL A 170 15.04 23.45 -15.34
CA VAL A 170 15.88 24.67 -15.34
C VAL A 170 16.37 24.93 -13.91
N PRO A 171 17.70 25.01 -13.69
CA PRO A 171 18.23 25.20 -12.34
C PRO A 171 18.06 26.63 -11.84
N LEU A 172 17.76 26.77 -10.55
CA LEU A 172 17.64 28.03 -9.82
C LEU A 172 18.91 28.40 -9.05
N VAL A 173 19.84 27.45 -8.91
CA VAL A 173 21.10 27.59 -8.17
C VAL A 173 22.28 27.05 -8.98
N ASP A 174 23.51 27.46 -8.62
CA ASP A 174 24.72 27.09 -9.38
C ASP A 174 25.09 25.59 -9.29
N ASN A 175 24.77 24.93 -8.17
CA ASN A 175 25.05 23.50 -7.93
C ASN A 175 23.76 22.80 -7.50
N PRO A 176 22.83 22.56 -8.43
CA PRO A 176 21.53 22.01 -8.11
C PRO A 176 21.62 20.50 -7.82
N ILE A 177 20.95 20.05 -6.78
CA ILE A 177 20.71 18.64 -6.49
C ILE A 177 19.49 18.21 -7.31
N LYS A 178 19.67 17.21 -8.18
CA LYS A 178 18.64 16.81 -9.17
C LYS A 178 17.31 16.39 -8.51
N ILE A 179 17.39 15.77 -7.34
CA ILE A 179 16.25 15.22 -6.58
C ILE A 179 15.73 16.17 -5.49
N ARG A 180 16.14 17.44 -5.53
CA ARG A 180 15.74 18.48 -4.58
C ARG A 180 14.92 19.54 -5.30
N ASP A 181 13.60 19.50 -5.12
CA ASP A 181 12.65 20.33 -5.88
C ASP A 181 12.94 21.83 -5.83
N GLU A 182 13.39 22.36 -4.68
CA GLU A 182 13.70 23.78 -4.50
C GLU A 182 14.84 24.31 -5.38
N ASP A 183 15.65 23.43 -5.99
CA ASP A 183 16.74 23.82 -6.88
C ASP A 183 16.32 24.04 -8.34
N TRP A 184 15.05 23.80 -8.69
CA TRP A 184 14.60 23.75 -10.10
C TRP A 184 13.24 24.43 -10.32
N ASP A 185 13.10 25.16 -11.43
CA ASP A 185 11.80 25.63 -11.95
C ASP A 185 11.88 25.90 -13.47
N PRO A 186 11.27 25.05 -14.33
CA PRO A 186 10.48 23.87 -13.99
C PRO A 186 11.34 22.69 -13.51
N LEU A 187 10.69 21.74 -12.82
CA LEU A 187 11.32 20.52 -12.32
C LEU A 187 11.88 19.62 -13.45
N PRO A 188 13.02 18.96 -13.23
CA PRO A 188 13.56 17.94 -14.13
C PRO A 188 12.65 16.71 -14.20
N LYS A 189 12.46 16.19 -15.42
CA LYS A 189 11.75 14.92 -15.70
C LYS A 189 12.56 13.94 -16.54
N ASP A 190 13.89 14.14 -16.59
CA ASP A 190 14.84 13.30 -17.29
C ASP A 190 15.31 12.08 -16.46
N TYR A 191 14.78 11.92 -15.25
CA TYR A 191 15.06 10.80 -14.35
C TYR A 191 13.80 10.26 -13.68
N THR A 192 13.92 9.06 -13.10
CA THR A 192 12.97 8.49 -12.14
C THR A 192 13.74 7.75 -11.05
N LEU A 193 13.32 7.93 -9.81
CA LEU A 193 13.63 7.04 -8.69
C LEU A 193 12.43 6.11 -8.54
N PHE A 194 12.42 5.02 -9.31
CA PHE A 194 11.26 4.14 -9.36
C PHE A 194 11.23 3.28 -8.10
N GLY A 195 10.42 3.66 -7.11
CA GLY A 195 10.24 2.96 -5.85
C GLY A 195 9.53 1.63 -6.05
N ILE A 196 9.98 0.58 -5.37
CA ILE A 196 9.44 -0.76 -5.57
C ILE A 196 9.17 -1.40 -4.22
N LYS A 197 7.94 -1.88 -4.06
CA LYS A 197 7.53 -2.71 -2.93
C LYS A 197 6.56 -3.80 -3.39
N PHE A 198 6.22 -4.74 -2.52
CA PHE A 198 5.14 -5.70 -2.77
C PHE A 198 4.17 -5.75 -1.61
N ILE A 199 2.96 -6.21 -1.91
CA ILE A 199 2.02 -6.71 -0.93
C ILE A 199 1.76 -8.19 -1.21
N ASN A 200 1.75 -9.02 -0.16
CA ASN A 200 1.55 -10.45 -0.31
C ASN A 200 0.07 -10.80 -0.60
N LYS A 201 -0.23 -12.09 -0.81
CA LYS A 201 -1.57 -12.60 -1.14
C LYS A 201 -2.67 -12.17 -0.15
N TYR A 202 -2.32 -11.96 1.12
CA TYR A 202 -3.26 -11.80 2.23
C TYR A 202 -3.36 -10.35 2.74
N ASP A 203 -2.63 -9.43 2.12
CA ASP A 203 -2.67 -8.01 2.44
C ASP A 203 -3.97 -7.37 1.95
N GLY A 204 -4.62 -6.58 2.79
CA GLY A 204 -5.80 -5.83 2.40
C GLY A 204 -6.66 -5.41 3.58
N ILE A 205 -7.84 -4.89 3.26
CA ILE A 205 -8.87 -4.55 4.25
C ILE A 205 -9.90 -5.66 4.27
N TYR A 206 -10.20 -6.14 5.48
CA TYR A 206 -11.14 -7.20 5.71
C TYR A 206 -12.32 -6.76 6.57
N LEU A 207 -13.37 -7.57 6.56
CA LEU A 207 -14.60 -7.45 7.33
C LEU A 207 -14.59 -8.55 8.40
N ARG A 208 -14.33 -8.16 9.64
CA ARG A 208 -14.14 -9.04 10.78
C ARG A 208 -15.43 -9.18 11.59
N ARG A 209 -15.77 -10.42 11.90
CA ARG A 209 -16.79 -10.77 12.89
C ARG A 209 -16.37 -12.03 13.65
N GLY A 210 -16.90 -12.16 14.86
CA GLY A 210 -16.49 -13.26 15.72
C GLY A 210 -17.07 -13.18 17.12
N GLU A 211 -16.45 -13.96 17.98
CA GLU A 211 -16.73 -14.03 19.42
C GLU A 211 -15.40 -14.10 20.17
N ASP A 212 -15.25 -13.25 21.19
CA ASP A 212 -14.17 -13.29 22.17
C ASP A 212 -14.75 -13.70 23.52
N ALA A 213 -14.43 -14.92 23.97
CA ALA A 213 -14.80 -15.42 25.29
C ALA A 213 -13.62 -15.21 26.25
N ALA A 214 -13.87 -14.53 27.37
CA ALA A 214 -12.85 -14.26 28.38
C ALA A 214 -13.23 -14.89 29.72
N THR A 215 -12.25 -15.53 30.36
CA THR A 215 -12.38 -16.13 31.70
C THR A 215 -11.19 -15.78 32.57
N GLY A 216 -11.43 -15.38 33.82
CA GLY A 216 -10.36 -15.03 34.73
C GLY A 216 -10.83 -14.13 35.86
N PHE A 217 -9.98 -13.21 36.31
CA PHE A 217 -10.31 -12.30 37.39
C PHE A 217 -9.76 -10.90 37.15
N ASN A 218 -10.40 -9.93 37.80
CA ASN A 218 -9.91 -8.58 38.01
C ASN A 218 -9.75 -8.37 39.52
N GLU A 219 -8.57 -7.92 39.95
CA GLU A 219 -8.36 -7.41 41.30
C GLU A 219 -8.10 -5.91 41.27
N SER A 220 -8.99 -5.14 41.90
CA SER A 220 -8.90 -3.68 41.99
C SER A 220 -8.57 -3.25 43.41
N VAL A 221 -7.47 -2.51 43.57
CA VAL A 221 -6.99 -1.96 44.84
C VAL A 221 -7.12 -0.44 44.81
N THR A 222 -7.96 0.12 45.67
CA THR A 222 -8.14 1.57 45.83
C THR A 222 -7.42 2.06 47.08
N VAL A 223 -6.53 3.04 46.89
CA VAL A 223 -5.81 3.73 47.97
C VAL A 223 -6.32 5.15 48.07
N PHE A 224 -6.79 5.55 49.25
CA PHE A 224 -7.24 6.92 49.50
C PHE A 224 -6.12 7.79 50.06
N GLU A 225 -6.00 9.02 49.55
CA GLU A 225 -4.96 9.98 49.93
C GLU A 225 -5.01 10.36 51.43
N ASN A 226 -6.20 10.27 52.03
CA ASN A 226 -6.48 10.62 53.42
C ASN A 226 -5.98 9.59 54.45
N GLY A 227 -5.44 8.44 54.01
CA GLY A 227 -4.78 7.47 54.87
C GLY A 227 -5.64 6.37 55.50
N ASP A 228 -6.91 6.19 55.10
CA ASP A 228 -7.77 5.08 55.56
C ASP A 228 -9.02 4.89 54.67
N PRO A 229 -9.53 3.65 54.46
CA PRO A 229 -8.83 2.36 54.34
C PRO A 229 -8.52 2.00 52.87
N THR A 230 -7.54 1.13 52.62
CA THR A 230 -7.37 0.49 51.30
C THR A 230 -8.53 -0.46 51.03
N GLU A 231 -9.19 -0.31 49.88
CA GLU A 231 -10.27 -1.20 49.45
C GLU A 231 -9.74 -2.14 48.36
N THR A 232 -9.92 -3.45 48.56
CA THR A 232 -9.61 -4.47 47.55
C THR A 232 -10.91 -5.15 47.12
N VAL A 233 -11.17 -5.14 45.83
CA VAL A 233 -12.32 -5.82 45.20
C VAL A 233 -11.78 -6.82 44.19
N SER A 234 -12.16 -8.08 44.33
CA SER A 234 -11.84 -9.13 43.35
C SER A 234 -13.12 -9.59 42.67
N GLU A 235 -13.14 -9.56 41.35
CA GLU A 235 -14.28 -9.95 40.51
C GLU A 235 -13.85 -11.08 39.59
N ASN A 236 -14.66 -12.15 39.53
CA ASN A 236 -14.48 -13.18 38.51
C ASN A 236 -15.17 -12.73 37.23
N ILE A 237 -14.47 -12.87 36.11
CA ILE A 237 -14.97 -12.54 34.78
C ILE A 237 -15.16 -13.87 34.03
N GLU A 238 -16.36 -14.12 33.56
CA GLU A 238 -16.71 -15.26 32.72
C GLU A 238 -17.83 -14.82 31.77
N GLY A 239 -17.54 -14.76 30.48
CA GLY A 239 -18.53 -14.37 29.48
C GLY A 239 -17.89 -14.22 28.10
N SER A 240 -18.69 -13.73 27.15
CA SER A 240 -18.21 -13.47 25.80
C SER A 240 -18.76 -12.18 25.23
N THR A 241 -17.98 -11.62 24.30
CA THR A 241 -18.35 -10.46 23.48
C THR A 241 -18.49 -10.92 22.04
N VAL A 242 -19.71 -10.90 21.52
CA VAL A 242 -20.00 -11.22 20.11
C VAL A 242 -20.04 -9.92 19.31
N TYR A 243 -19.26 -9.87 18.23
CA TYR A 243 -19.17 -8.74 17.32
C TYR A 243 -19.48 -9.21 15.91
N ARG A 244 -20.72 -8.95 15.48
CA ARG A 244 -21.24 -9.33 14.17
C ARG A 244 -22.38 -8.40 13.79
N ALA A 245 -22.35 -7.87 12.58
CA ALA A 245 -23.46 -7.09 12.05
C ALA A 245 -24.51 -7.98 11.36
N ASP A 246 -25.69 -7.42 11.12
CA ASP A 246 -26.75 -8.09 10.36
C ASP A 246 -26.33 -8.35 8.90
N PHE A 247 -25.47 -7.48 8.36
CA PHE A 247 -24.93 -7.56 7.01
C PHE A 247 -23.41 -7.58 7.05
N VAL A 248 -22.78 -8.52 6.31
CA VAL A 248 -21.31 -8.69 6.28
C VAL A 248 -20.58 -7.40 5.93
N VAL A 249 -21.13 -6.59 5.02
CA VAL A 249 -20.54 -5.28 4.63
C VAL A 249 -20.48 -4.24 5.76
N GLN A 250 -21.15 -4.51 6.89
CA GLN A 250 -21.16 -3.67 8.09
C GLN A 250 -20.35 -4.27 9.24
N ASP A 251 -19.70 -5.43 9.03
CA ASP A 251 -18.74 -5.99 9.98
C ASP A 251 -17.54 -5.03 10.14
N GLU A 252 -16.76 -5.25 11.20
CA GLU A 252 -15.64 -4.39 11.58
C GLU A 252 -14.55 -4.38 10.51
N LEU A 253 -13.98 -3.22 10.20
CA LEU A 253 -12.85 -3.13 9.28
C LEU A 253 -11.56 -3.57 9.98
N LEU A 254 -10.88 -4.56 9.41
CA LEU A 254 -9.61 -5.07 9.91
C LEU A 254 -8.54 -4.99 8.82
N PRO A 255 -7.57 -4.06 8.91
CA PRO A 255 -6.41 -4.03 8.02
C PRO A 255 -5.44 -5.16 8.33
N LEU A 256 -5.02 -5.90 7.30
CA LEU A 256 -3.91 -6.85 7.33
C LEU A 256 -2.79 -6.29 6.45
N ALA A 257 -1.62 -6.08 7.04
CA ALA A 257 -0.45 -5.53 6.35
C ALA A 257 0.64 -6.59 6.17
N THR A 258 1.28 -6.61 4.99
CA THR A 258 2.38 -7.51 4.67
C THR A 258 3.53 -7.35 5.65
N SER A 259 3.93 -8.45 6.30
CA SER A 259 5.10 -8.51 7.18
C SER A 259 6.14 -9.53 6.71
N GLY A 260 5.92 -10.13 5.54
CA GLY A 260 6.76 -11.15 4.91
C GLY A 260 6.05 -11.80 3.72
N ARG A 261 6.77 -12.67 2.99
CA ARG A 261 6.24 -13.34 1.78
C ARG A 261 4.92 -14.08 2.01
N SER A 262 4.81 -14.74 3.16
CA SER A 262 3.62 -15.49 3.58
C SER A 262 3.20 -15.11 5.01
N GLU A 263 3.39 -13.85 5.37
CA GLU A 263 3.09 -13.34 6.70
C GLU A 263 2.41 -11.97 6.63
N VAL A 264 1.36 -11.78 7.43
CA VAL A 264 0.77 -10.46 7.65
C VAL A 264 0.67 -10.16 9.13
N THR A 265 0.64 -8.88 9.46
CA THR A 265 0.35 -8.39 10.79
C THR A 265 -0.95 -7.60 10.80
N THR A 266 -1.66 -7.67 11.93
CA THR A 266 -2.87 -6.88 12.17
C THR A 266 -2.94 -6.50 13.65
N THR A 267 -3.72 -5.48 13.99
CA THR A 267 -3.96 -5.05 15.36
C THR A 267 -5.45 -5.14 15.64
N ILE A 268 -5.81 -5.75 16.77
CA ILE A 268 -7.19 -5.90 17.22
C ILE A 268 -7.38 -5.25 18.58
N ASP A 269 -8.56 -4.72 18.83
CA ASP A 269 -8.94 -4.30 20.19
C ASP A 269 -9.25 -5.53 21.05
N VAL A 270 -8.72 -5.56 22.28
CA VAL A 270 -9.05 -6.57 23.29
C VAL A 270 -10.47 -6.36 23.78
N ARG A 271 -11.23 -7.45 24.01
CA ARG A 271 -12.64 -7.36 24.41
C ARG A 271 -12.88 -8.06 25.74
N ARG A 272 -13.25 -7.29 26.75
CA ARG A 272 -13.63 -7.81 28.08
C ARG A 272 -15.16 -7.87 28.23
N PRO A 273 -15.74 -9.00 28.67
CA PRO A 273 -17.18 -9.12 28.87
C PRO A 273 -17.72 -8.07 29.85
N GLY A 274 -18.46 -7.09 29.33
CA GLY A 274 -19.10 -6.03 30.14
C GLY A 274 -18.15 -4.97 30.69
N ILE A 275 -16.87 -4.97 30.30
CA ILE A 275 -15.85 -4.02 30.75
C ILE A 275 -15.22 -3.36 29.52
N ALA A 276 -15.18 -2.03 29.49
CA ALA A 276 -14.51 -1.30 28.42
C ALA A 276 -12.99 -1.36 28.61
N THR A 277 -12.25 -1.39 27.52
CA THR A 277 -10.79 -1.31 27.49
C THR A 277 -10.36 -0.65 26.18
N ASP A 278 -9.17 -0.06 26.18
CA ASP A 278 -8.47 0.49 25.01
C ASP A 278 -7.20 -0.31 24.69
N VAL A 279 -7.00 -1.47 25.34
CA VAL A 279 -5.88 -2.36 25.08
C VAL A 279 -6.01 -2.96 23.68
N GLN A 280 -4.88 -2.98 22.97
CA GLN A 280 -4.77 -3.57 21.65
C GLN A 280 -3.82 -4.76 21.67
N LEU A 281 -4.08 -5.73 20.80
CA LEU A 281 -3.26 -6.91 20.60
C LEU A 281 -2.81 -6.98 19.14
N SER A 282 -1.50 -6.99 18.94
CA SER A 282 -0.89 -7.17 17.62
C SER A 282 -0.73 -8.66 17.31
N LEU A 283 -1.31 -9.09 16.20
CA LEU A 283 -1.29 -10.48 15.73
C LEU A 283 -0.42 -10.62 14.49
N ARG A 284 0.38 -11.68 14.45
CA ARG A 284 1.10 -12.16 13.27
C ARG A 284 0.42 -13.43 12.78
N LEU A 285 0.00 -13.42 11.51
CA LEU A 285 -0.57 -14.56 10.81
C LEU A 285 0.47 -15.10 9.82
N THR A 286 0.90 -16.33 10.02
CA THR A 286 1.85 -17.01 9.13
C THR A 286 1.13 -18.10 8.35
N PHE A 287 1.20 -18.05 7.02
CA PHE A 287 0.51 -18.96 6.11
C PHE A 287 1.48 -20.00 5.56
N ASN A 288 1.11 -21.26 5.65
CA ASN A 288 1.89 -22.35 5.05
C ASN A 288 1.43 -22.65 3.60
N GLY A 289 2.12 -23.58 2.93
CA GLY A 289 1.81 -23.95 1.54
C GLY A 289 0.46 -24.66 1.33
N ASN A 290 -0.26 -25.02 2.41
CA ASN A 290 -1.60 -25.60 2.37
C ASN A 290 -2.68 -24.58 2.79
N GLU A 291 -2.34 -23.28 2.88
CA GLU A 291 -3.26 -22.23 3.33
C GLU A 291 -3.72 -22.40 4.80
N GLU A 292 -2.96 -23.13 5.61
CA GLU A 292 -3.16 -23.20 7.06
C GLU A 292 -2.36 -22.07 7.74
N ILE A 293 -2.95 -21.51 8.79
CA ILE A 293 -2.45 -20.32 9.48
C ILE A 293 -1.95 -20.70 10.87
N THR A 294 -0.81 -20.14 11.26
CA THR A 294 -0.39 -20.05 12.66
C THR A 294 -0.54 -18.61 13.15
N VAL A 295 -1.18 -18.43 14.31
CA VAL A 295 -1.38 -17.13 14.94
C VAL A 295 -0.40 -16.96 16.09
N SER A 296 0.35 -15.86 16.10
CA SER A 296 1.29 -15.50 17.16
C SER A 296 1.26 -14.01 17.47
N ASN A 297 1.95 -13.58 18.53
CA ASN A 297 2.07 -12.17 18.89
C ASN A 297 3.02 -11.46 17.90
N ALA A 298 2.58 -10.34 17.33
CA ALA A 298 3.41 -9.53 16.43
C ALA A 298 4.22 -8.46 17.14
N ASP A 299 3.85 -8.09 18.37
CA ASP A 299 4.52 -7.06 19.15
C ASP A 299 5.77 -7.64 19.84
N PRO A 300 6.99 -7.22 19.45
CA PRO A 300 8.23 -7.70 20.06
C PRO A 300 8.44 -7.21 21.49
N ASP A 301 7.76 -6.14 21.90
CA ASP A 301 7.89 -5.52 23.22
C ASP A 301 6.83 -6.03 24.21
N SER A 302 5.87 -6.84 23.74
CA SER A 302 4.82 -7.46 24.55
C SER A 302 5.18 -8.87 25.00
N ASN A 303 4.88 -9.18 26.27
CA ASN A 303 5.03 -10.53 26.83
C ASN A 303 3.76 -11.38 26.67
N ILE A 304 2.73 -10.89 25.99
CA ILE A 304 1.48 -11.63 25.78
C ILE A 304 1.78 -12.85 24.91
N VAL A 305 1.40 -14.03 25.42
CA VAL A 305 1.51 -15.28 24.67
C VAL A 305 0.22 -15.48 23.90
N VAL A 306 0.33 -15.45 22.57
CA VAL A 306 -0.76 -15.78 21.64
C VAL A 306 -0.46 -17.14 21.01
N THR A 307 -1.45 -18.03 21.03
CA THR A 307 -1.38 -19.31 20.32
C THR A 307 -2.69 -19.56 19.59
N GLY A 308 -2.62 -19.83 18.30
CA GLY A 308 -3.81 -20.18 17.54
C GLY A 308 -3.51 -20.76 16.17
N THR A 309 -4.57 -21.19 15.52
CA THR A 309 -4.56 -21.73 14.18
C THR A 309 -5.64 -21.07 13.33
N GLY A 310 -5.59 -21.33 12.04
CA GLY A 310 -6.61 -20.86 11.13
C GLY A 310 -6.46 -21.45 9.74
N SER A 311 -7.27 -20.97 8.82
CA SER A 311 -7.16 -21.29 7.41
C SER A 311 -7.59 -20.14 6.52
N PHE A 312 -6.97 -20.05 5.35
CA PHE A 312 -7.42 -19.20 4.26
C PHE A 312 -8.22 -20.05 3.27
N VAL A 313 -9.40 -19.57 2.88
CA VAL A 313 -10.31 -20.26 1.98
C VAL A 313 -10.73 -19.30 0.86
N GLU A 314 -10.38 -19.65 -0.37
CA GLU A 314 -10.83 -18.92 -1.56
C GLU A 314 -12.33 -19.10 -1.76
N ASP A 315 -13.02 -18.01 -2.11
CA ASP A 315 -14.47 -17.99 -2.35
C ASP A 315 -15.31 -18.60 -1.20
N GLY A 316 -14.82 -18.52 0.04
CA GLY A 316 -15.42 -19.18 1.21
C GLY A 316 -16.55 -18.39 1.88
N ASP A 317 -16.81 -17.15 1.47
CA ASP A 317 -17.93 -16.33 1.94
C ASP A 317 -18.49 -15.42 0.83
N GLU A 318 -19.51 -14.63 1.13
CA GLU A 318 -20.17 -13.76 0.16
C GLU A 318 -20.55 -12.40 0.77
N TRP A 319 -20.28 -11.32 0.03
CA TRP A 319 -20.94 -10.05 0.26
C TRP A 319 -21.08 -9.28 -1.06
N GLY A 320 -22.13 -8.46 -1.15
CA GLY A 320 -22.41 -7.72 -2.38
C GLY A 320 -22.86 -8.60 -3.56
N GLY A 321 -23.22 -9.87 -3.30
CA GLY A 321 -23.60 -10.85 -4.33
C GLY A 321 -22.42 -11.52 -5.04
N GLU A 322 -21.20 -11.32 -4.55
CA GLU A 322 -19.97 -11.90 -5.10
C GLU A 322 -19.31 -12.78 -4.04
N SER A 323 -18.75 -13.91 -4.47
CA SER A 323 -17.93 -14.77 -3.59
C SER A 323 -16.61 -14.08 -3.25
N ARG A 324 -16.16 -14.26 -2.01
CA ARG A 324 -15.04 -13.55 -1.42
C ARG A 324 -14.17 -14.53 -0.64
N ASP A 325 -12.86 -14.27 -0.70
CA ASP A 325 -11.88 -15.02 0.08
C ASP A 325 -12.04 -14.70 1.57
N VAL A 326 -11.81 -15.70 2.41
CA VAL A 326 -12.07 -15.62 3.85
C VAL A 326 -10.94 -16.26 4.65
N ILE A 327 -10.63 -15.65 5.78
CA ILE A 327 -9.72 -16.17 6.79
C ILE A 327 -10.56 -16.58 8.01
N TYR A 328 -10.38 -17.82 8.46
CA TYR A 328 -10.93 -18.32 9.72
C TYR A 328 -9.81 -18.41 10.75
N LEU A 329 -9.99 -17.84 11.94
CA LEU A 329 -9.01 -17.92 13.04
C LEU A 329 -9.66 -18.49 14.30
N ASP A 330 -8.92 -19.34 15.00
CA ASP A 330 -9.20 -19.85 16.34
C ASP A 330 -7.92 -19.67 17.16
N PHE A 331 -7.93 -18.74 18.12
CA PHE A 331 -6.76 -18.45 18.92
C PHE A 331 -7.09 -18.08 20.35
N GLN A 332 -6.11 -18.27 21.23
CA GLN A 332 -6.18 -17.91 22.63
C GLN A 332 -5.00 -17.01 23.00
N TYR A 333 -5.21 -16.12 23.96
CA TYR A 333 -4.16 -15.27 24.53
C TYR A 333 -4.45 -14.94 25.99
N LEU A 334 -3.39 -14.86 26.79
CA LEU A 334 -3.47 -14.46 28.19
C LEU A 334 -3.25 -12.96 28.28
N GLU A 335 -4.32 -12.22 28.56
CA GLU A 335 -4.23 -10.82 28.93
C GLU A 335 -3.70 -10.72 30.37
N GLN A 336 -2.62 -9.95 30.54
CA GLN A 336 -2.11 -9.54 31.84
C GLN A 336 -1.89 -8.03 31.80
N ASP A 337 -2.86 -7.29 32.32
CA ASP A 337 -2.88 -5.83 32.22
C ASP A 337 -3.10 -5.16 33.58
N VAL A 338 -2.55 -3.95 33.72
CA VAL A 338 -2.67 -3.15 34.94
C VAL A 338 -3.12 -1.73 34.59
N GLU A 339 -4.36 -1.42 34.94
CA GLU A 339 -4.95 -0.11 34.72
C GLU A 339 -4.91 0.73 36.01
N VAL A 340 -4.61 2.02 35.88
CA VAL A 340 -4.59 2.96 37.01
C VAL A 340 -5.56 4.10 36.75
N THR A 341 -6.58 4.22 37.60
CA THR A 341 -7.56 5.30 37.55
C THR A 341 -7.43 6.20 38.76
N GLU A 342 -7.41 7.52 38.55
CA GLU A 342 -7.38 8.51 39.63
C GLU A 342 -8.72 9.24 39.76
N VAL A 343 -9.20 9.38 40.99
CA VAL A 343 -10.34 10.24 41.30
C VAL A 343 -9.81 11.54 41.90
N ARG A 344 -10.10 12.66 41.24
CA ARG A 344 -9.72 14.00 41.71
C ARG A 344 -10.94 14.86 41.98
N SER A 345 -10.91 15.64 43.05
CA SER A 345 -11.93 16.64 43.37
C SER A 345 -11.27 18.00 43.53
N PHE A 346 -11.71 18.99 42.76
CA PHE A 346 -11.12 20.34 42.73
C PHE A 346 -9.58 20.34 42.56
N GLY A 347 -9.05 19.44 41.71
CA GLY A 347 -7.62 19.29 41.45
C GLY A 347 -6.85 18.52 42.53
N THR A 348 -7.48 18.18 43.65
CA THR A 348 -6.88 17.37 44.73
C THR A 348 -7.14 15.89 44.46
N LEU A 349 -6.09 15.06 44.56
CA LEU A 349 -6.22 13.60 44.47
C LEU A 349 -6.98 13.07 45.69
N ILE A 350 -8.01 12.28 45.43
CA ILE A 350 -8.87 11.67 46.45
C ILE A 350 -8.49 10.21 46.62
N SER A 351 -8.37 9.48 45.50
CA SER A 351 -7.97 8.08 45.50
C SER A 351 -7.33 7.68 44.18
N THR A 352 -6.50 6.64 44.25
CA THR A 352 -5.94 5.93 43.10
C THR A 352 -6.42 4.49 43.16
N THR A 353 -7.04 4.01 42.10
CA THR A 353 -7.47 2.62 41.93
C THR A 353 -6.55 1.96 40.92
N THR A 354 -5.93 0.85 41.31
CA THR A 354 -5.12 0.00 40.44
C THR A 354 -5.88 -1.30 40.21
N SER A 355 -6.26 -1.56 38.97
CA SER A 355 -6.97 -2.77 38.54
C SER A 355 -5.99 -3.68 37.81
N THR A 356 -5.87 -4.93 38.27
CA THR A 356 -5.00 -5.95 37.66
C THR A 356 -5.89 -7.01 37.03
N PHE A 357 -5.79 -7.16 35.72
CA PHE A 357 -6.53 -8.13 34.92
C PHE A 357 -5.64 -9.33 34.61
N GLU A 358 -6.17 -10.54 34.83
CA GLU A 358 -5.60 -11.78 34.34
C GLU A 358 -6.72 -12.58 33.67
N LEU A 359 -6.87 -12.40 32.35
CA LEU A 359 -7.96 -12.96 31.57
C LEU A 359 -7.44 -13.88 30.48
N MET A 360 -7.95 -15.10 30.47
CA MET A 360 -7.75 -16.04 29.38
C MET A 360 -8.83 -15.82 28.32
N HIS A 361 -8.40 -15.38 27.15
CA HIS A 361 -9.26 -15.17 25.99
C HIS A 361 -9.23 -16.36 25.05
N GLN A 362 -10.39 -16.66 24.47
CA GLN A 362 -10.59 -17.61 23.38
C GLN A 362 -11.40 -16.90 22.29
N VAL A 363 -10.76 -16.66 21.15
CA VAL A 363 -11.32 -15.89 20.04
C VAL A 363 -11.58 -16.80 18.85
N ASN A 364 -12.76 -16.65 18.26
CA ASN A 364 -13.13 -17.27 17.00
C ASN A 364 -13.51 -16.18 16.00
N ASP A 365 -12.69 -15.99 14.98
CA ASP A 365 -12.86 -14.93 13.99
C ASP A 365 -13.14 -15.48 12.59
N THR A 366 -14.03 -14.79 11.88
CA THR A 366 -14.21 -14.90 10.43
C THR A 366 -13.93 -13.53 9.82
N ILE A 367 -12.96 -13.49 8.91
CA ILE A 367 -12.39 -12.27 8.37
C ILE A 367 -12.50 -12.34 6.84
N VAL A 368 -13.46 -11.62 6.26
CA VAL A 368 -13.80 -11.70 4.82
C VAL A 368 -13.17 -10.55 4.07
N ILE A 369 -12.50 -10.81 2.94
CA ILE A 369 -11.83 -9.74 2.20
C ILE A 369 -12.84 -8.71 1.67
N ARG A 370 -12.56 -7.43 1.91
CA ARG A 370 -13.31 -6.32 1.33
C ARG A 370 -12.64 -5.86 0.04
N ASP A 371 -11.37 -5.47 0.14
CA ASP A 371 -10.57 -5.02 -0.99
C ASP A 371 -9.07 -5.05 -0.64
N ARG A 372 -8.22 -4.99 -1.66
CA ARG A 372 -6.75 -4.97 -1.50
C ARG A 372 -6.20 -3.58 -1.14
N ASN A 373 -7.06 -2.56 -1.03
CA ASN A 373 -6.73 -1.16 -0.70
C ASN A 373 -5.53 -0.56 -1.47
N VAL A 374 -5.33 -0.99 -2.72
CA VAL A 374 -4.25 -0.49 -3.57
C VAL A 374 -4.66 0.82 -4.21
N ARG A 375 -3.77 1.81 -4.16
CA ARG A 375 -3.95 3.13 -4.80
C ARG A 375 -2.60 3.67 -5.27
N PHE A 376 -2.63 4.58 -6.23
CA PHE A 376 -1.41 5.27 -6.69
C PHE A 376 -0.79 6.06 -5.54
N GLU A 377 0.54 6.02 -5.45
CA GLU A 377 1.32 6.69 -4.43
C GLU A 377 2.69 7.10 -4.97
N GLU A 378 3.20 8.20 -4.45
CA GLU A 378 4.57 8.67 -4.65
C GLU A 378 5.22 8.77 -3.27
N PHE A 379 6.53 8.54 -3.19
CA PHE A 379 7.26 8.70 -1.94
C PHE A 379 7.99 10.04 -1.91
N VAL A 380 8.24 10.52 -0.70
CA VAL A 380 9.05 11.73 -0.47
C VAL A 380 10.51 11.34 -0.34
N VAL A 381 11.39 12.07 -1.01
CA VAL A 381 12.84 11.90 -0.88
C VAL A 381 13.35 12.85 0.18
N ASP A 382 13.82 12.31 1.30
CA ASP A 382 14.39 13.08 2.38
C ASP A 382 15.91 13.14 2.27
N LEU A 383 16.44 14.36 2.25
CA LEU A 383 17.88 14.66 2.28
C LEU A 383 18.21 15.27 3.63
N THR A 384 19.11 14.65 4.39
CA THR A 384 19.57 15.20 5.68
C THR A 384 20.93 15.86 5.55
N VAL A 385 21.08 17.02 6.19
CA VAL A 385 22.34 17.76 6.31
C VAL A 385 22.41 18.24 7.76
N ASP A 386 23.30 17.67 8.56
CA ASP A 386 23.53 18.11 9.96
C ASP A 386 24.23 19.49 10.05
#